data_AF-A0A958YU75-F1
#
_entry.id   AF-A0A958YU75-F1
#
_cell.length_a   1.000
_cell.length_b   1.000
_cell.length_c   1.000
_cell.angle_alpha   90.00
_cell.angle_beta   90.00
_cell.angle_gamma   90.00
#
_symmetry.space_group_name_H-M   'P 1'
#
loop_
_entity.id
_entity.type
_entity.pdbx_description
1 polymer ?
#
loop_
_entity_poly.entity_id
_entity_poly.type
_entity_poly.pdbx_seq_one_letter_code
_entity_poly.pdbx_strand_id
1 'polypeptide(L)'
;MIAVHHKAKQYLLATAKVLVLAVTFGYIFFKLKNNDSLGFIEFTSGIFSKGSIAIYSLLFFGFLATANWYFEILKWQSLVSTFEQISFKTALKQSLASLTVSLATPNRIGEYGAKAFFFENRKRKKILLLNFFSGAA
;
A
#
# COMPACT_ATOMS: atom_id res chain seq x y z
N MET A 1 -41.56 7.99 -11.69
CA MET A 1 -40.20 7.89 -11.11
C MET A 1 -40.25 6.87 -9.99
N ILE A 2 -39.54 5.74 -10.10
CA ILE A 2 -39.51 4.73 -9.04
C ILE A 2 -38.68 5.31 -7.89
N ALA A 3 -39.34 5.72 -6.81
CA ALA A 3 -38.68 6.21 -5.61
C ALA A 3 -38.03 5.04 -4.85
N VAL A 4 -36.80 4.71 -5.21
CA VAL A 4 -36.02 3.68 -4.51
C VAL A 4 -35.62 4.21 -3.14
N HIS A 5 -36.02 3.48 -2.09
CA HIS A 5 -35.73 3.83 -0.70
C HIS A 5 -34.20 3.90 -0.47
N HIS A 6 -33.72 4.90 0.28
CA HIS A 6 -32.27 5.16 0.47
C HIS A 6 -31.50 3.92 0.97
N LYS A 7 -32.11 3.12 1.85
CA LYS A 7 -31.52 1.85 2.33
C LYS A 7 -31.35 0.81 1.22
N ALA A 8 -32.29 0.70 0.28
CA ALA A 8 -32.21 -0.25 -0.83
C ALA A 8 -31.02 0.06 -1.76
N LYS A 9 -30.74 1.35 -2.02
CA LYS A 9 -29.58 1.78 -2.78
C LYS A 9 -28.26 1.41 -2.08
N GLN A 10 -28.20 1.54 -0.76
CA GLN A 10 -27.02 1.20 0.04
C GLN A 10 -26.74 -0.31 0.03
N TYR A 11 -27.75 -1.15 0.24
CA TYR A 11 -27.59 -2.61 0.20
C TYR A 11 -27.25 -3.11 -1.21
N LEU A 12 -27.90 -2.57 -2.26
CA LEU A 12 -27.60 -2.93 -3.64
C LEU A 12 -26.15 -2.63 -4.01
N LEU A 13 -25.63 -1.44 -3.63
CA LEU A 13 -24.22 -1.09 -3.84
C LEU A 13 -23.26 -2.01 -3.09
N ALA A 14 -23.58 -2.37 -1.84
CA ALA A 14 -22.77 -3.31 -1.07
C ALA A 14 -22.75 -4.70 -1.72
N THR A 15 -23.92 -5.22 -2.11
CA THR A 15 -24.06 -6.51 -2.80
C THR A 15 -23.30 -6.51 -4.13
N ALA A 16 -23.38 -5.43 -4.91
CA ALA A 16 -22.63 -5.30 -6.16
C ALA A 16 -21.12 -5.38 -5.93
N LYS A 17 -20.57 -4.70 -4.91
CA LYS A 17 -19.14 -4.78 -4.56
C LYS A 17 -18.70 -6.20 -4.22
N VAL A 18 -19.51 -6.92 -3.41
CA VAL A 18 -19.23 -8.32 -3.04
C VAL A 18 -19.31 -9.23 -4.25
N LEU A 19 -20.28 -9.02 -5.14
CA LEU A 19 -20.44 -9.80 -6.36
C LEU A 19 -19.25 -9.62 -7.32
N VAL A 20 -18.80 -8.38 -7.54
CA VAL A 20 -17.61 -8.10 -8.35
C VAL A 20 -16.38 -8.81 -7.77
N LEU A 21 -16.19 -8.77 -6.46
CA LEU A 21 -15.10 -9.47 -5.79
C LEU A 21 -15.20 -11.00 -6.01
N ALA A 22 -16.38 -11.58 -5.83
CA ALA A 22 -16.62 -13.01 -6.04
C ALA A 22 -16.38 -13.46 -7.49
N VAL A 23 -16.86 -12.68 -8.46
CA VAL A 23 -16.62 -12.93 -9.90
C VAL A 23 -15.13 -12.83 -10.22
N THR A 24 -14.42 -11.86 -9.65
CA THR A 24 -12.98 -11.68 -9.86
C THR A 24 -12.19 -12.88 -9.32
N PHE A 25 -12.47 -13.30 -8.09
CA PHE A 25 -11.86 -14.50 -7.52
C PHE A 25 -12.22 -15.77 -8.30
N GLY A 26 -13.49 -15.91 -8.70
CA GLY A 26 -13.96 -17.04 -9.51
C GLY A 26 -13.26 -17.10 -10.88
N TYR A 27 -13.07 -15.95 -11.53
CA TYR A 27 -12.34 -15.84 -12.78
C TYR A 27 -10.85 -16.18 -12.61
N ILE A 28 -10.20 -15.69 -11.55
CA ILE A 28 -8.81 -16.04 -11.24
C ILE A 28 -8.69 -17.56 -11.03
N PHE A 29 -9.61 -18.16 -10.27
CA PHE A 29 -9.63 -19.61 -10.04
C PHE A 29 -9.84 -20.41 -11.34
N PHE A 30 -10.81 -20.01 -12.15
CA PHE A 30 -11.06 -20.62 -13.46
C PHE A 30 -9.83 -20.53 -14.35
N LYS A 31 -9.17 -19.36 -14.36
CA LYS A 31 -7.95 -19.14 -15.16
C LYS A 31 -6.77 -19.95 -14.64
N LEU A 32 -6.60 -20.12 -13.33
CA LEU A 32 -5.56 -20.98 -12.77
C LEU A 32 -5.80 -22.46 -13.10
N LYS A 33 -7.06 -22.93 -13.03
CA LYS A 33 -7.40 -24.34 -13.26
C LYS A 33 -7.34 -24.74 -14.74
N ASN A 34 -7.72 -23.84 -15.64
CA ASN A 34 -7.79 -24.12 -17.08
C ASN A 34 -6.48 -23.82 -17.85
N ASN A 35 -5.43 -23.34 -17.19
CA ASN A 35 -4.13 -23.11 -17.81
C ASN A 35 -3.07 -24.00 -17.14
N ASP A 36 -2.77 -25.14 -17.77
CA ASP A 36 -1.73 -26.06 -17.29
C ASP A 36 -0.34 -25.40 -17.25
N SER A 37 -0.13 -24.35 -18.07
CA SER A 37 1.10 -23.53 -18.10
C SER A 37 1.38 -22.70 -16.84
N LEU A 38 0.39 -22.57 -15.95
CA LEU A 38 0.49 -21.87 -14.67
C LEU A 38 0.69 -22.83 -13.50
N GLY A 39 0.93 -24.11 -13.76
CA GLY A 39 1.30 -25.08 -12.75
C GLY A 39 2.49 -24.61 -11.92
N PHE A 40 2.47 -24.87 -10.61
CA PHE A 40 3.53 -24.44 -9.69
C PHE A 40 4.93 -24.92 -10.14
N ILE A 41 5.01 -26.10 -10.74
CA ILE A 41 6.25 -26.69 -11.26
C ILE A 41 6.79 -25.91 -12.46
N GLU A 42 5.93 -25.52 -13.40
CA GLU A 42 6.32 -24.76 -14.59
C GLU A 42 6.63 -23.29 -14.25
N PHE A 43 5.93 -22.71 -13.28
CA PHE A 43 6.24 -21.39 -12.76
C PHE A 43 7.63 -21.35 -12.09
N THR A 44 7.92 -22.31 -11.21
CA THR A 44 9.21 -22.38 -10.54
C THR A 44 10.34 -22.66 -11.54
N SER A 45 10.15 -23.59 -12.48
CA SER A 45 11.12 -23.83 -13.55
C SER A 45 11.31 -22.60 -14.45
N GLY A 46 10.27 -21.81 -14.72
CA GLY A 46 10.33 -20.55 -15.47
C GLY A 46 11.11 -19.43 -14.77
N ILE A 47 11.12 -19.40 -13.44
CA ILE A 47 11.94 -18.45 -12.66
C ILE A 47 13.41 -18.91 -12.61
N PHE A 48 13.65 -20.19 -12.31
CA PHE A 48 15.01 -20.72 -12.16
C PHE A 48 15.72 -20.94 -13.50
N SER A 49 15.00 -21.17 -14.60
CA SER A 49 15.57 -21.29 -15.95
C SER A 49 16.18 -19.99 -16.48
N LYS A 50 15.73 -18.84 -15.97
CA LYS A 50 16.29 -17.52 -16.32
C LYS A 50 17.65 -17.23 -15.68
N GLY A 51 18.16 -18.14 -14.83
CA GLY A 51 19.52 -18.09 -14.29
C GLY A 51 19.90 -16.73 -13.69
N SER A 52 21.05 -16.19 -14.09
CA SER A 52 21.61 -14.95 -13.56
C SER A 52 20.74 -13.70 -13.79
N ILE A 53 19.92 -13.66 -14.86
CA ILE A 53 19.06 -12.52 -15.19
C ILE A 53 17.96 -12.33 -14.14
N ALA A 54 17.42 -13.42 -13.59
CA ALA A 54 16.43 -13.35 -12.51
C ALA A 54 17.03 -12.71 -11.25
N ILE A 55 18.28 -13.07 -10.93
CA ILE A 55 19.00 -12.54 -9.76
C ILE A 55 19.31 -11.05 -9.94
N TYR A 56 19.81 -10.63 -11.10
CA TYR A 56 20.05 -9.21 -11.38
C TYR A 56 18.77 -8.38 -11.35
N SER A 57 17.68 -8.93 -11.89
CA SER A 57 16.36 -8.28 -11.83
C SER A 57 15.87 -8.13 -10.39
N LEU A 58 16.02 -9.16 -9.56
CA LEU A 58 15.65 -9.12 -8.14
C LEU A 58 16.47 -8.08 -7.38
N LEU A 59 17.79 -8.03 -7.60
CA LEU A 59 18.66 -7.01 -7.00
C LEU A 59 18.28 -5.61 -7.46
N PHE A 60 17.98 -5.43 -8.74
CA PHE A 60 17.55 -4.15 -9.29
C PHE A 60 16.23 -3.67 -8.67
N PHE A 61 15.20 -4.52 -8.59
CA PHE A 61 13.94 -4.17 -7.95
C PHE A 61 14.08 -3.96 -6.43
N GLY A 62 14.91 -4.76 -5.76
CA GLY A 62 15.23 -4.58 -4.34
C GLY A 62 15.93 -3.24 -4.07
N PHE A 63 16.86 -2.86 -4.95
CA PHE A 63 17.49 -1.54 -4.92
C PHE A 63 16.46 -0.43 -5.15
N LEU A 64 15.62 -0.55 -6.18
CA LEU A 64 14.58 0.44 -6.48
C LEU A 64 13.60 0.62 -5.33
N ALA A 65 13.19 -0.46 -4.67
CA ALA A 65 12.32 -0.44 -3.50
C ALA A 65 13.01 0.24 -2.30
N THR A 66 14.28 -0.09 -2.05
CA THR A 66 15.07 0.51 -0.96
C THR A 66 15.30 2.01 -1.20
N ALA A 67 15.61 2.39 -2.44
CA ALA A 67 15.75 3.79 -2.86
C ALA A 67 14.43 4.55 -2.68
N ASN A 68 13.30 3.94 -3.03
CA ASN A 68 11.98 4.53 -2.82
C ASN A 68 11.70 4.80 -1.33
N TRP A 69 11.96 3.84 -0.44
CA TRP A 69 11.80 4.05 1.01
C TRP A 69 12.74 5.14 1.53
N TYR A 70 13.98 5.19 1.02
CA TYR A 70 14.92 6.25 1.37
C TYR A 70 14.40 7.65 1.00
N PHE A 71 13.88 7.82 -0.22
CA PHE A 71 13.26 9.09 -0.63
C PHE A 71 12.03 9.43 0.19
N GLU A 72 11.22 8.44 0.57
CA GLU A 72 10.07 8.66 1.43
C GLU A 72 10.47 9.17 2.83
N ILE A 73 11.58 8.66 3.38
CA ILE A 73 12.15 9.13 4.66
C ILE A 73 12.66 10.57 4.54
N LEU A 74 13.38 10.90 3.46
CA LEU A 74 13.87 12.26 3.22
C LEU A 74 12.72 13.24 3.01
N LYS A 75 11.70 12.85 2.24
CA LYS A 75 10.48 13.64 2.04
C LYS A 75 9.81 13.90 3.38
N TRP A 76 9.67 12.88 4.21
CA TRP A 76 9.07 13.01 5.55
C TRP A 76 9.88 13.94 6.45
N GLN A 77 11.20 13.79 6.47
CA GLN A 77 12.10 14.66 7.23
C GLN A 77 11.94 16.13 6.82
N SER A 78 11.94 16.40 5.50
CA SER A 78 11.77 17.74 4.94
C SER A 78 10.42 18.36 5.32
N LEU A 79 9.33 17.61 5.18
CA LEU A 79 7.98 18.07 5.55
C LEU A 79 7.88 18.42 7.04
N VAL A 80 8.39 17.55 7.91
CA VAL A 80 8.33 17.77 9.37
C VAL A 80 9.23 18.93 9.78
N SER A 81 10.38 19.12 9.12
CA SER A 81 11.33 20.21 9.41
C SER A 81 10.72 21.62 9.34
N THR A 82 9.59 21.79 8.65
CA THR A 82 8.85 23.06 8.55
C THR A 82 8.28 23.52 9.91
N PHE A 83 8.10 22.62 10.87
CA PHE A 83 7.54 22.94 12.19
C PHE A 83 8.23 22.23 13.36
N GLU A 84 9.06 21.23 13.11
CA GLU A 84 9.87 20.54 14.13
C GLU A 84 11.12 19.93 13.49
N GLN A 85 12.30 20.28 13.97
CA GLN A 85 13.53 19.68 13.46
C GLN A 85 13.66 18.24 13.98
N ILE A 86 13.59 17.27 13.06
CA ILE A 86 13.78 15.86 13.36
C ILE A 86 15.07 15.34 12.71
N SER A 87 15.76 14.45 13.43
CA SER A 87 16.92 13.75 12.89
C SER A 87 16.50 12.71 11.85
N PHE A 88 17.40 12.36 10.93
CA PHE A 88 17.16 11.30 9.95
C PHE A 88 16.79 9.96 10.62
N LYS A 89 17.41 9.61 11.75
CA LYS A 89 17.07 8.39 12.51
C LYS A 89 15.62 8.42 13.03
N THR A 90 15.16 9.59 13.48
CA THR A 90 13.78 9.78 13.92
C THR A 90 12.81 9.63 12.74
N ALA A 91 13.12 10.27 11.60
CA ALA A 91 12.32 10.15 10.38
C ALA A 91 12.24 8.70 9.88
N LEU A 92 13.37 7.98 9.89
CA LEU A 92 13.45 6.55 9.56
C LEU A 92 12.52 5.71 10.44
N LYS A 93 12.60 5.89 11.76
CA LYS A 93 11.74 5.15 12.72
C LYS A 93 10.26 5.42 12.47
N GLN A 94 9.90 6.69 12.26
CA GLN A 94 8.52 7.09 12.01
C GLN A 94 7.99 6.53 10.69
N SER A 95 8.76 6.61 9.60
CA SER A 95 8.37 6.10 8.29
C SER A 95 8.26 4.56 8.26
N LEU A 96 9.20 3.84 8.89
CA LEU A 96 9.13 2.37 8.95
C LEU A 96 7.96 1.88 9.81
N ALA A 97 7.77 2.45 11.01
CA ALA A 97 6.64 2.10 11.86
C ALA A 97 5.31 2.39 11.16
N SER A 98 5.24 3.53 10.47
CA SER A 98 4.11 3.92 9.64
C SER A 98 3.83 2.95 8.50
N LEU A 99 4.86 2.47 7.82
CA LEU A 99 4.74 1.46 6.77
C LEU A 99 4.19 0.14 7.34
N THR A 100 4.66 -0.29 8.51
CA THR A 100 4.14 -1.50 9.18
C THR A 100 2.65 -1.38 9.50
N VAL A 101 2.21 -0.25 10.08
CA VAL A 101 0.79 -0.03 10.38
C VAL A 101 -0.03 0.13 9.10
N SER A 102 0.55 0.74 8.05
CA SER A 102 -0.07 0.87 6.74
C SER A 102 -0.34 -0.48 6.06
N LEU A 103 0.49 -1.50 6.29
CA LEU A 103 0.28 -2.84 5.73
C LEU A 103 -0.86 -3.59 6.44
N ALA A 104 -1.01 -3.37 7.74
CA ALA A 104 -2.09 -3.97 8.54
C ALA A 104 -3.45 -3.28 8.33
N THR A 105 -3.48 -2.10 7.70
CA THR A 105 -4.69 -1.29 7.55
C THR A 105 -5.12 -1.19 6.08
N PRO A 106 -6.43 -1.23 5.78
CA PRO A 106 -6.92 -1.10 4.43
C PRO A 106 -6.61 0.31 3.88
N ASN A 107 -6.33 0.38 2.58
CA ASN A 107 -6.08 1.64 1.85
C ASN A 107 -4.97 2.52 2.48
N ARG A 108 -3.96 1.91 3.12
CA ARG A 108 -2.83 2.61 3.74
C ARG A 108 -3.22 3.69 4.77
N ILE A 109 -4.44 3.61 5.35
CA ILE A 109 -4.95 4.62 6.28
C ILE A 109 -4.09 4.71 7.55
N GLY A 110 -3.50 3.58 7.94
CA GLY A 110 -2.60 3.49 9.10
C GLY A 110 -1.35 4.33 8.98
N GLU A 111 -0.91 4.69 7.77
CA GLU A 111 0.26 5.53 7.55
C GLU A 111 0.09 6.92 8.19
N TYR A 112 -1.08 7.52 7.99
CA TYR A 112 -1.42 8.83 8.53
C TYR A 112 -1.48 8.80 10.06
N GLY A 113 -2.17 7.80 10.61
CA GLY A 113 -2.35 7.65 12.05
C GLY A 113 -1.03 7.37 12.79
N ALA A 114 -0.22 6.48 12.24
CA ALA A 114 1.05 6.09 12.84
C ALA A 114 2.05 7.26 12.88
N LYS A 115 2.21 8.00 11.78
CA LYS A 115 3.06 9.21 11.75
C LYS A 115 2.58 10.27 12.74
N ALA A 116 1.28 10.50 12.86
CA ALA A 116 0.71 11.45 13.82
C ALA A 116 0.91 11.02 15.28
N PHE A 117 0.93 9.73 15.57
CA PHE A 117 1.06 9.21 16.94
C PHE A 117 2.37 9.62 17.62
N PHE A 118 3.46 9.76 16.84
CA PHE A 118 4.79 10.14 17.34
C PHE A 118 4.91 11.59 17.82
N PHE A 119 3.88 12.42 17.66
CA PHE A 119 3.91 13.84 18.00
C PHE A 119 2.83 14.22 19.02
N GLU A 120 3.04 15.36 19.71
CA GLU A 120 2.08 15.93 20.66
C GLU A 120 0.68 16.14 20.06
N ASN A 121 -0.36 15.95 20.87
CA ASN A 121 -1.77 16.08 20.48
C ASN A 121 -2.09 17.35 19.69
N ARG A 122 -1.45 18.49 20.04
CA ARG A 122 -1.65 19.77 19.34
C ARG A 122 -1.15 19.75 17.88
N LYS A 123 -0.10 18.99 17.59
CA LYS A 123 0.52 18.92 16.25
C LYS A 123 -0.09 17.82 15.37
N ARG A 124 -0.77 16.82 15.95
CA ARG A 124 -1.32 15.65 15.22
C ARG A 124 -2.20 16.03 14.03
N LYS A 125 -3.11 16.99 14.17
CA LYS A 125 -4.00 17.43 13.08
C LYS A 125 -3.22 18.01 11.90
N LYS A 126 -2.20 18.83 12.18
CA LYS A 126 -1.33 19.44 11.17
C LYS A 126 -0.55 18.36 10.40
N ILE A 127 -0.08 17.34 11.12
CA ILE A 127 0.70 16.22 10.55
C ILE A 127 -0.16 15.31 9.68
N LEU A 128 -1.39 15.02 10.11
CA LEU A 128 -2.35 14.28 9.29
C LEU A 128 -2.63 15.00 7.97
N LEU A 129 -2.88 16.30 8.02
CA LEU A 129 -3.10 17.12 6.83
C LEU A 129 -1.85 17.18 5.94
N LEU A 130 -0.68 17.38 6.54
CA LEU A 130 0.57 17.45 5.79
C LEU A 130 0.88 16.14 5.05
N ASN A 131 0.67 14.99 5.71
CA ASN A 131 0.85 13.70 5.07
C ASN A 131 -0.24 13.45 3.99
N PHE A 132 -1.45 13.97 4.18
CA PHE A 132 -2.52 13.92 3.17
C PHE A 132 -2.14 14.70 1.90
N PHE A 133 -1.73 15.96 2.04
CA PHE A 133 -1.29 16.78 0.89
C PHE A 133 -0.03 16.21 0.24
N SER A 134 0.91 15.65 1.02
CA SER A 134 2.10 15.00 0.48
C SER A 134 1.83 13.70 -0.29
N GLY A 135 0.68 13.08 -0.10
CA GLY A 135 0.27 11.87 -0.84
C GLY A 135 -0.70 12.15 -1.99
N ALA A 136 -1.31 13.34 -2.01
CA ALA A 136 -2.28 13.77 -3.04
C ALA A 136 -1.65 14.62 -4.15
N ALA A 137 -0.47 15.19 -3.92
CA ALA A 137 0.37 15.86 -4.93
C ALA A 137 1.41 14.88 -5.50
#